data_AF-A0A955EIC5-F1
#
_entry.id   AF-A0A955EIC5-F1
#
_cell.length_a   1.000
_cell.length_b   1.000
_cell.length_c   1.000
_cell.angle_alpha   90.00
_cell.angle_beta   90.00
_cell.angle_gamma   90.00
#
_symmetry.space_group_name_H-M   'P 1'
#
loop_
_entity.id
_entity.type
_entity.pdbx_description
1 polymer ?
#
loop_
_entity_poly.entity_id
_entity_poly.type
_entity_poly.pdbx_seq_one_letter_code
_entity_poly.pdbx_strand_id
1 'polypeptide(L)'
;HDVGKIGVPESVLCKPGKLTNEEYAQIKKHPEIGYQIVKDIPLLDDTLPGILHHHERYDGRGYPAGLVGEHIPFMARIIGLADAFDAMSSTRTYRAAMDREKVLSEIQNGAGTQFDPELVAVFSTIDLAVFDQMVERHQQQSAKGGIRLRLSSGEAA
;
A
#
# COMPACT_ATOMS: atom_id res chain seq x y z
N HIS A 1 0.15 -8.24 -0.78
CA HIS A 1 1.50 -7.76 -1.17
C HIS A 1 2.41 -7.53 0.03
N ASP A 2 1.90 -7.03 1.15
CA ASP A 2 2.72 -6.52 2.27
C ASP A 2 3.16 -7.50 3.37
N VAL A 3 2.88 -8.81 3.25
CA VAL A 3 3.16 -9.79 4.34
C VAL A 3 4.62 -9.80 4.80
N GLY A 4 5.55 -9.48 3.91
CA GLY A 4 6.98 -9.40 4.23
C GLY A 4 7.37 -8.27 5.18
N LYS A 5 6.47 -7.32 5.48
CA LYS A 5 6.72 -6.28 6.51
C LYS A 5 7.01 -6.91 7.88
N ILE A 6 6.61 -8.16 8.13
CA ILE A 6 6.98 -8.90 9.34
C ILE A 6 8.50 -9.01 9.55
N GLY A 7 9.29 -8.94 8.48
CA GLY A 7 10.76 -8.95 8.55
C GLY A 7 11.40 -7.57 8.75
N VAL A 8 10.62 -6.50 8.87
CA VAL A 8 11.12 -5.15 9.11
C VAL A 8 11.02 -4.83 10.60
N PRO A 9 12.07 -4.26 11.23
CA PRO A 9 12.01 -3.88 12.64
C PRO A 9 10.84 -2.95 12.96
N GLU A 10 10.16 -3.20 14.07
CA GLU A 10 9.03 -2.37 14.52
C GLU A 10 9.43 -0.91 14.72
N SER A 11 10.64 -0.65 15.22
CA SER A 11 11.18 0.70 15.38
C SER A 11 11.29 1.48 14.07
N VAL A 12 11.42 0.79 12.93
CA VAL A 12 11.44 1.38 11.59
C VAL A 12 10.02 1.49 11.02
N LEU A 13 9.20 0.44 11.13
CA LEU A 13 7.81 0.45 10.65
C LEU A 13 6.94 1.50 11.34
N CYS A 14 7.13 1.68 12.64
CA CYS A 14 6.34 2.57 13.48
C CYS A 14 7.02 3.92 13.72
N LYS A 15 8.14 4.22 13.02
CA LYS A 15 8.89 5.46 13.23
C LYS A 15 8.02 6.68 12.89
N PRO A 16 7.85 7.63 13.82
CA PRO A 16 7.22 8.90 13.50
C PRO A 16 8.17 9.75 12.63
N GLY A 17 7.72 10.15 11.44
CA GLY A 17 8.45 11.05 10.55
C GLY A 17 9.21 10.35 9.43
N LYS A 18 10.24 11.01 8.89
CA LYS A 18 11.00 10.52 7.75
C LYS A 18 11.97 9.42 8.17
N LEU A 19 12.09 8.41 7.32
CA LEU A 19 13.10 7.36 7.45
C LEU A 19 14.45 7.86 6.95
N THR A 20 15.54 7.34 7.52
CA THR A 20 16.87 7.45 6.93
C THR A 20 16.97 6.55 5.70
N ASN A 21 18.03 6.71 4.91
CA ASN A 21 18.26 5.86 3.74
C ASN A 21 18.43 4.40 4.13
N GLU A 22 19.07 4.14 5.27
CA GLU A 22 19.33 2.80 5.80
C GLU A 22 18.02 2.15 6.28
N GLU A 23 17.18 2.91 6.99
CA GLU A 23 15.85 2.46 7.42
C GLU A 23 14.94 2.18 6.21
N TYR A 24 14.96 3.08 5.21
CA TYR A 24 14.21 2.86 3.98
C TYR A 24 14.71 1.62 3.22
N ALA A 25 16.02 1.38 3.19
CA ALA A 25 16.59 0.17 2.59
C ALA A 25 16.14 -1.12 3.29
N GLN A 26 15.80 -1.07 4.59
CA GLN A 26 15.18 -2.21 5.28
C GLN A 26 13.74 -2.43 4.83
N ILE A 27 12.96 -1.35 4.69
CA ILE A 27 11.58 -1.45 4.16
C ILE A 27 11.58 -2.02 2.75
N LYS A 28 12.50 -1.59 1.88
CA LYS A 28 12.58 -2.06 0.49
C LYS A 28 12.75 -3.58 0.33
N LYS A 29 13.12 -4.30 1.39
CA LYS A 29 13.28 -5.77 1.36
C LYS A 29 11.97 -6.53 1.53
N HIS A 30 10.89 -5.88 1.99
CA HIS A 30 9.64 -6.58 2.29
C HIS A 30 9.00 -7.30 1.08
N PRO A 31 9.14 -6.88 -0.18
CA PRO A 31 8.60 -7.65 -1.30
C PRO A 31 9.32 -9.00 -1.43
N GLU A 32 10.65 -9.01 -1.32
CA GLU A 32 11.46 -10.22 -1.38
C GLU A 32 11.17 -11.14 -0.18
N ILE A 33 11.11 -10.59 1.03
CA ILE A 33 10.75 -11.35 2.24
C ILE A 33 9.35 -11.94 2.09
N GLY A 34 8.39 -11.15 1.62
CA GLY A 34 7.01 -11.59 1.42
C GLY A 34 6.92 -12.75 0.42
N TYR A 35 7.63 -12.63 -0.70
CA TYR A 35 7.77 -13.72 -1.67
C TYR A 35 8.34 -14.99 -1.02
N GLN A 36 9.44 -14.89 -0.26
CA GLN A 36 10.04 -16.06 0.40
C GLN A 36 9.10 -16.73 1.42
N ILE A 37 8.25 -15.96 2.10
CA ILE A 37 7.28 -16.49 3.07
C ILE A 37 6.21 -17.33 2.38
N VAL A 38 5.73 -16.90 1.20
CA VAL A 38 4.52 -17.48 0.59
C VAL A 38 4.77 -18.33 -0.66
N LYS A 39 5.98 -18.33 -1.22
CA LYS A 39 6.31 -19.01 -2.49
C LYS A 39 6.05 -20.52 -2.50
N ASP A 40 6.06 -21.17 -1.33
CA ASP A 40 5.87 -22.62 -1.20
C ASP A 40 4.40 -22.98 -0.91
N ILE A 41 3.47 -22.02 -1.05
CA ILE A 41 2.03 -22.21 -0.90
C ILE A 41 1.41 -22.26 -2.31
N PRO A 42 1.06 -23.43 -2.85
CA PRO A 42 0.62 -23.57 -4.24
C PRO A 42 -0.60 -22.72 -4.62
N LEU A 43 -1.47 -22.43 -3.65
CA LEU A 43 -2.65 -21.58 -3.87
C LEU A 43 -2.27 -20.12 -4.21
N LEU A 44 -1.04 -19.70 -3.92
CA LEU A 44 -0.58 -18.32 -4.06
C LEU A 44 0.36 -18.12 -5.25
N ASP A 45 0.66 -19.15 -6.04
CA ASP A 45 1.63 -19.10 -7.15
C ASP A 45 1.37 -17.91 -8.10
N ASP A 46 0.11 -17.72 -8.50
CA ASP A 46 -0.31 -16.64 -9.40
C ASP A 46 -0.15 -15.24 -8.80
N THR A 47 -0.06 -15.15 -7.47
CA THR A 47 0.08 -13.87 -6.73
C THR A 47 1.53 -13.48 -6.49
N LEU A 48 2.47 -14.44 -6.60
CA LEU A 48 3.88 -14.23 -6.27
C LEU A 48 4.53 -13.08 -7.07
N PRO A 49 4.28 -12.91 -8.39
CA PRO A 49 4.82 -11.78 -9.13
C PRO A 49 4.30 -10.44 -8.60
N GLY A 50 3.03 -10.40 -8.20
CA GLY A 50 2.42 -9.23 -7.58
C GLY A 50 3.06 -8.88 -6.24
N ILE A 51 3.33 -9.88 -5.40
CA ILE A 51 4.01 -9.69 -4.11
C ILE A 51 5.44 -9.16 -4.32
N LEU A 52 6.20 -9.76 -5.23
CA LEU A 52 7.61 -9.43 -5.40
C LEU A 52 7.83 -8.07 -6.08
N HIS A 53 6.97 -7.68 -7.03
CA HIS A 53 7.23 -6.55 -7.93
C HIS A 53 6.26 -5.37 -7.81
N HIS A 54 5.35 -5.34 -6.83
CA HIS A 54 4.38 -4.23 -6.70
C HIS A 54 4.99 -2.84 -6.42
N HIS A 55 6.30 -2.78 -6.12
CA HIS A 55 7.05 -1.52 -5.98
C HIS A 55 7.98 -1.22 -7.16
N GLU A 56 7.90 -2.00 -8.23
CA GLU A 56 8.47 -1.60 -9.51
C GLU A 56 7.75 -0.35 -10.03
N ARG A 57 8.50 0.49 -10.76
CA ARG A 57 7.98 1.71 -11.36
C ARG A 57 8.11 1.56 -12.86
N TYR A 58 7.13 2.05 -13.60
CA TYR A 58 7.11 1.95 -15.07
C TYR A 58 8.39 2.53 -15.73
N ASP A 59 9.02 3.52 -15.11
CA ASP A 59 10.28 4.16 -15.51
C ASP A 59 11.57 3.43 -15.09
N GLY A 60 11.48 2.26 -14.45
CA GLY A 60 12.64 1.49 -13.98
C GLY A 60 13.29 1.98 -12.70
N ARG A 61 12.77 3.04 -12.06
CA ARG A 61 13.33 3.56 -10.79
C ARG A 61 12.79 2.84 -9.55
N GLY A 62 12.03 1.76 -9.77
CA GLY A 62 11.43 0.92 -8.74
C GLY A 62 12.40 -0.09 -8.15
N TYR A 63 11.84 -1.06 -7.43
CA TYR A 63 12.58 -2.14 -6.79
C TYR A 63 11.67 -3.38 -6.64
N PRO A 64 12.23 -4.59 -6.44
CA PRO A 64 13.65 -4.90 -6.23
C PRO A 64 14.51 -5.02 -7.49
N ALA A 65 13.92 -5.31 -8.65
CA ALA A 65 14.65 -5.68 -9.87
C ALA A 65 14.86 -4.52 -10.86
N GLY A 66 14.17 -3.38 -10.68
CA GLY A 66 14.31 -2.22 -11.57
C GLY A 66 13.71 -2.50 -12.96
N LEU A 67 12.61 -3.24 -12.99
CA LEU A 67 11.92 -3.61 -14.22
C LEU A 67 11.29 -2.36 -14.86
N VAL A 68 11.30 -2.31 -16.19
CA VAL A 68 10.83 -1.16 -16.97
C VAL A 68 9.60 -1.54 -17.80
N GLY A 69 8.60 -0.67 -17.79
CA GLY A 69 7.42 -0.80 -18.64
C GLY A 69 6.69 -2.14 -18.45
N GLU A 70 6.39 -2.80 -19.55
CA GLU A 70 5.67 -4.08 -19.57
C GLU A 70 6.49 -5.28 -19.10
N HIS A 71 7.80 -5.13 -18.87
CA HIS A 71 8.58 -6.17 -18.19
C HIS A 71 8.16 -6.34 -16.73
N ILE A 72 7.48 -5.34 -16.16
CA ILE A 72 6.83 -5.47 -14.86
C ILE A 72 5.61 -6.40 -15.02
N PRO A 73 5.49 -7.47 -14.22
CA PRO A 73 4.33 -8.36 -14.27
C PRO A 73 3.03 -7.57 -14.18
N PHE A 74 2.06 -7.92 -15.01
CA PHE A 74 0.79 -7.18 -15.11
C PHE A 74 0.08 -7.03 -13.75
N MET A 75 0.03 -8.11 -12.97
CA MET A 75 -0.53 -8.09 -11.60
C MET A 75 0.20 -7.09 -10.69
N ALA A 76 1.52 -6.98 -10.80
CA ALA A 76 2.30 -6.03 -10.00
C ALA A 76 2.02 -4.58 -10.39
N ARG A 77 1.83 -4.30 -11.70
CA ARG A 77 1.42 -2.96 -12.18
C ARG A 77 0.05 -2.55 -11.61
N ILE A 78 -0.91 -3.49 -11.56
CA ILE A 78 -2.23 -3.25 -10.95
C ILE A 78 -2.10 -2.99 -9.44
N ILE A 79 -1.40 -3.87 -8.72
CA ILE A 79 -1.25 -3.73 -7.25
C ILE A 79 -0.52 -2.44 -6.92
N GLY A 80 0.54 -2.07 -7.64
CA GLY A 80 1.28 -0.84 -7.38
C GLY A 80 0.44 0.43 -7.57
N LEU A 81 -0.46 0.44 -8.57
CA LEU A 81 -1.42 1.52 -8.75
C LEU A 81 -2.46 1.56 -7.63
N ALA A 82 -3.04 0.41 -7.28
CA ALA A 82 -4.04 0.30 -6.22
C ALA A 82 -3.49 0.66 -4.83
N ASP A 83 -2.27 0.21 -4.51
CA ASP A 83 -1.57 0.51 -3.26
C ASP A 83 -1.24 2.00 -3.14
N ALA A 84 -0.82 2.64 -4.25
CA ALA A 84 -0.59 4.08 -4.26
C ALA A 84 -1.89 4.88 -4.08
N PHE A 85 -2.98 4.47 -4.73
CA PHE A 85 -4.29 5.08 -4.52
C PHE A 85 -4.71 4.99 -3.06
N ASP A 86 -4.72 3.78 -2.48
CA ASP A 86 -5.09 3.57 -1.08
C ASP A 86 -4.19 4.36 -0.13
N ALA A 87 -2.88 4.39 -0.37
CA ALA A 87 -1.93 5.15 0.43
C ALA A 87 -2.16 6.66 0.42
N MET A 88 -2.67 7.21 -0.69
CA MET A 88 -2.99 8.62 -0.81
C MET A 88 -4.39 8.96 -0.27
N SER A 89 -5.35 8.06 -0.42
CA SER A 89 -6.76 8.26 -0.01
C SER A 89 -7.05 7.88 1.45
N SER A 90 -6.15 7.19 2.14
CA SER A 90 -6.34 6.79 3.53
C SER A 90 -5.73 7.77 4.53
N THR A 91 -6.43 8.01 5.65
CA THR A 91 -5.85 8.70 6.81
C THR A 91 -4.88 7.75 7.50
N ARG A 92 -3.64 8.20 7.68
CA ARG A 92 -2.56 7.48 8.37
C ARG A 92 -2.17 8.26 9.61
N THR A 93 -1.49 7.60 10.55
CA THR A 93 -1.08 8.19 11.85
C THR A 93 -0.34 9.53 11.71
N TYR A 94 0.34 9.74 10.59
CA TYR A 94 1.15 10.93 10.29
C TYR A 94 0.55 11.87 9.22
N ARG A 95 -0.62 11.55 8.64
CA ARG A 95 -1.19 12.31 7.50
C ARG A 95 -2.68 12.07 7.32
N ALA A 96 -3.45 13.14 7.11
CA ALA A 96 -4.83 13.05 6.66
C ALA A 96 -4.93 12.54 5.21
N ALA A 97 -6.02 11.83 4.90
CA ALA A 97 -6.38 11.49 3.53
C ALA A 97 -6.34 12.73 2.61
N MET A 98 -5.89 12.55 1.37
CA MET A 98 -6.01 13.58 0.34
C MET A 98 -7.43 13.66 -0.20
N ASP A 99 -7.80 14.84 -0.68
CA ASP A 99 -9.00 14.99 -1.51
C ASP A 99 -8.91 14.13 -2.77
N ARG A 100 -10.03 13.50 -3.13
CA ARG A 100 -10.16 12.57 -4.27
C ARG A 100 -9.58 13.15 -5.55
N GLU A 101 -9.92 14.39 -5.87
CA GLU A 101 -9.44 15.07 -7.08
C GLU A 101 -7.91 15.16 -7.10
N LYS A 102 -7.29 15.42 -5.95
CA LYS A 102 -5.84 15.50 -5.83
C LYS A 102 -5.20 14.13 -5.96
N VAL A 103 -5.78 13.08 -5.39
CA VAL A 103 -5.31 11.69 -5.58
C VAL A 103 -5.31 11.31 -7.06
N LEU A 104 -6.43 11.57 -7.76
CA LEU A 104 -6.57 11.27 -9.18
C LEU A 104 -5.58 12.09 -10.03
N SER A 105 -5.34 13.35 -9.67
CA SER A 105 -4.33 14.17 -10.33
C SER A 105 -2.91 13.62 -10.16
N GLU A 106 -2.52 13.18 -8.95
CA GLU A 106 -1.21 12.55 -8.73
C GLU A 106 -1.05 11.24 -9.53
N ILE A 107 -2.09 10.42 -9.59
CA ILE A 107 -2.11 9.20 -10.40
C ILE A 107 -1.91 9.53 -11.88
N GLN A 108 -2.65 10.52 -12.39
CA GLN A 108 -2.54 10.97 -13.78
C GLN A 108 -1.15 11.53 -14.10
N ASN A 109 -0.57 12.32 -13.20
CA ASN A 109 0.80 12.86 -13.34
C ASN A 109 1.87 11.75 -13.31
N GLY A 110 1.59 10.63 -12.64
CA GLY A 110 2.47 9.47 -12.56
C GLY A 110 2.41 8.54 -13.78
N ALA A 111 1.51 8.76 -14.74
CA ALA A 111 1.36 7.92 -15.93
C ALA A 111 2.65 7.89 -16.77
N GLY A 112 3.09 6.71 -17.18
CA GLY A 112 4.33 6.50 -17.95
C GLY A 112 5.62 6.66 -17.13
N THR A 113 5.52 7.05 -15.85
CA THR A 113 6.68 7.13 -14.95
C THR A 113 6.54 6.17 -13.78
N GLN A 114 5.70 6.50 -12.81
CA GLN A 114 5.44 5.61 -11.69
C GLN A 114 4.50 4.48 -12.10
N PHE A 115 3.48 4.79 -12.91
CA PHE A 115 2.41 3.88 -13.25
C PHE A 115 2.37 3.58 -14.74
N ASP A 116 1.83 2.42 -15.07
CA ASP A 116 1.46 2.06 -16.42
C ASP A 116 0.40 3.04 -16.97
N PRO A 117 0.67 3.73 -18.09
CA PRO A 117 -0.26 4.70 -18.65
C PRO A 117 -1.59 4.08 -19.11
N GLU A 118 -1.62 2.82 -19.54
CA GLU A 118 -2.85 2.13 -19.94
C GLU A 118 -3.72 1.83 -18.72
N LEU A 119 -3.11 1.36 -17.63
CA LEU A 119 -3.83 1.14 -16.37
C LEU A 119 -4.35 2.44 -15.78
N VAL A 120 -3.60 3.54 -15.86
CA VAL A 120 -4.08 4.86 -15.43
C VAL A 120 -5.28 5.29 -16.25
N ALA A 121 -5.24 5.11 -17.59
CA ALA A 121 -6.36 5.45 -18.45
C ALA A 121 -7.64 4.66 -18.08
N VAL A 122 -7.50 3.36 -17.82
CA VAL A 122 -8.62 2.52 -17.36
C VAL A 122 -9.09 2.96 -15.97
N PHE A 123 -8.17 3.17 -15.03
CA PHE A 123 -8.48 3.56 -13.65
C PHE A 123 -9.29 4.85 -13.58
N SER A 124 -8.97 5.83 -14.42
CA SER A 124 -9.70 7.11 -14.51
C SER A 124 -11.15 6.97 -14.98
N THR A 125 -11.56 5.81 -15.49
CA THR A 125 -12.95 5.52 -15.88
C THR A 125 -13.76 4.80 -14.80
N ILE A 126 -13.10 4.34 -13.72
CA ILE A 126 -13.76 3.58 -12.67
C ILE A 126 -14.66 4.50 -11.84
N ASP A 127 -15.93 4.12 -11.68
CA ASP A 127 -16.82 4.76 -10.71
C ASP A 127 -16.44 4.33 -9.30
N LEU A 128 -15.85 5.27 -8.55
CA LEU A 128 -15.39 5.05 -7.19
C LEU A 128 -16.52 5.17 -6.15
N ALA A 129 -17.76 5.49 -6.52
CA ALA A 129 -18.87 5.59 -5.57
C ALA A 129 -19.10 4.27 -4.82
N VAL A 130 -18.93 3.13 -5.50
CA VAL A 130 -19.04 1.80 -4.86
C VAL A 130 -17.92 1.59 -3.83
N PHE A 131 -16.70 2.01 -4.16
CA PHE A 131 -15.57 1.98 -3.24
C PHE A 131 -15.81 2.88 -2.03
N ASP A 132 -16.33 4.09 -2.24
CA ASP A 132 -16.64 5.04 -1.18
C ASP A 132 -17.66 4.47 -0.20
N GLN A 133 -18.75 3.89 -0.71
CA GLN A 133 -19.76 3.21 0.10
C GLN A 133 -19.18 2.01 0.87
N MET A 134 -18.20 1.30 0.30
CA MET A 134 -17.51 0.19 0.99
C MET A 134 -16.64 0.69 2.14
N VAL A 135 -15.91 1.79 1.93
CA VAL A 135 -15.04 2.41 2.95
C VAL A 135 -15.87 2.96 4.11
N GLU A 136 -16.95 3.68 3.81
CA GLU A 136 -17.86 4.23 4.83
C GLU A 136 -18.46 3.14 5.72
N ARG A 137 -18.90 2.02 5.12
CA ARG A 137 -19.44 0.86 5.85
C ARG A 137 -18.41 0.27 6.82
N HIS A 138 -17.15 0.11 6.40
CA HIS A 138 -16.08 -0.41 7.26
C HIS A 138 -15.74 0.54 8.42
N GLN A 139 -15.74 1.85 8.19
CA GLN A 139 -15.48 2.84 9.24
C GLN A 139 -16.59 2.84 10.28
N GLN A 140 -17.85 2.75 9.86
CA GLN A 140 -19.01 2.70 10.78
C GLN A 140 -19.03 1.42 11.62
N GLN A 141 -18.63 0.28 11.05
CA GLN A 141 -18.51 -0.98 11.80
C GLN A 141 -17.39 -0.92 12.84
N SER A 142 -16.22 -0.41 12.46
CA SER A 142 -15.08 -0.23 13.37
C SER A 142 -15.41 0.72 14.54
N ALA A 143 -16.15 1.80 14.27
CA ALA A 143 -16.58 2.75 15.31
C ALA A 143 -17.61 2.15 16.29
N LYS A 144 -18.45 1.21 15.84
CA LYS A 144 -19.45 0.52 16.67
C LYS A 144 -18.85 -0.61 17.52
N GLY A 145 -17.72 -1.18 17.13
CA GLY A 145 -17.04 -2.29 17.82
C GLY A 145 -16.07 -1.88 18.94
N GLY A 146 -15.79 -0.59 19.13
CA GLY A 146 -14.84 -0.10 20.14
C GLY A 146 -15.36 -0.26 21.57
N ILE A 147 -14.93 -1.30 22.28
CA ILE A 147 -15.12 -1.43 23.73
C ILE A 147 -14.40 -0.26 24.42
N ARG A 148 -15.18 0.66 24.98
CA ARG A 148 -14.68 1.77 25.81
C ARG A 148 -14.22 1.17 27.14
N LEU A 149 -12.94 0.79 27.26
CA LEU A 149 -12.33 0.46 28.54
C LEU A 149 -12.40 1.70 29.44
N ARG A 150 -13.41 1.75 30.32
CA ARG A 150 -13.44 2.68 31.45
C ARG A 150 -12.29 2.28 32.37
N LEU A 151 -11.20 3.03 32.34
CA LEU A 151 -10.26 3.05 33.45
C LEU A 151 -11.00 3.65 34.65
N SER A 152 -11.43 2.79 35.57
CA SER A 152 -11.87 3.21 36.89
C SER A 152 -10.66 3.80 37.62
N SER A 153 -10.70 5.10 37.87
CA SER A 153 -9.83 5.77 38.83
C SER A 153 -10.04 5.13 40.21
N GLY A 154 -9.12 4.26 40.62
CA GLY A 154 -8.98 3.84 42.00
C GLY A 154 -8.18 4.90 42.74
N GLU A 155 -8.88 5.77 43.48
CA GLU A 155 -8.31 6.38 44.67
C GLU A 155 -8.12 5.25 45.70
N ALA A 156 -6.90 5.05 46.15
CA ALA A 156 -6.60 4.31 47.36
C ALA A 156 -5.73 5.21 48.25
N ALA A 157 -6.21 5.32 49.48
CA ALA A 157 -5.73 6.15 50.59
C ALA A 157 -4.29 5.86 51.02
#